data_AF-A0A6L4YPV7-F1
#
_entry.id   AF-A0A6L4YPV7-F1
#
_cell.length_a   1.000
_cell.length_b   1.000
_cell.length_c   1.000
_cell.angle_alpha   90.00
_cell.angle_beta   90.00
_cell.angle_gamma   90.00
#
_symmetry.space_group_name_H-M   'P 1'
#
loop_
_entity.id
_entity.type
_entity.pdbx_description
1 polymer ?
#
loop_
_entity_poly.entity_id
_entity_poly.type
_entity_poly.pdbx_seq_one_letter_code
_entity_poly.pdbx_strand_id
1 'polypeptide(L)'
;MLLINKQDSLINHPDQIKWNEKYSKMTSKEFLAHPILEVLENLPIPSGTVLELACGLSGNVLSLASLGYNVLAVDISEVALNLLANTIKKKQLESKV
;
A
#
# COMPACT_ATOMS: atom_id res chain seq x y z
N MET A 1 -14.40 30.69 17.95
CA MET A 1 -13.63 29.44 17.83
C MET A 1 -14.11 28.73 16.58
N LEU A 2 -13.47 28.98 15.44
CA LEU A 2 -13.81 28.34 14.16
C LEU A 2 -13.21 26.94 14.16
N LEU A 3 -14.07 25.93 14.25
CA LEU A 3 -13.72 24.55 13.93
C LEU A 3 -13.51 24.50 12.42
N ILE A 4 -12.28 24.70 11.98
CA ILE A 4 -11.87 24.35 10.62
C ILE A 4 -12.11 22.84 10.51
N ASN A 5 -13.02 22.43 9.63
CA ASN A 5 -13.25 21.03 9.30
C ASN A 5 -11.91 20.43 8.83
N LYS A 6 -11.27 19.60 9.65
CA LYS A 6 -10.05 18.88 9.28
C LYS A 6 -10.24 18.05 8.00
N GLN A 7 -11.47 17.68 7.64
CA GLN A 7 -11.79 16.97 6.40
C GLN A 7 -11.41 17.75 5.13
N ASP A 8 -11.62 19.07 5.12
CA ASP A 8 -11.33 19.91 3.93
C ASP A 8 -9.82 20.09 3.71
N SER A 9 -8.99 19.81 4.74
CA SER A 9 -7.53 19.96 4.69
C SER A 9 -6.77 18.78 4.09
N LEU A 10 -7.44 17.69 3.71
CA LEU A 10 -6.80 16.47 3.19
C LEU A 10 -6.92 16.31 1.67
N ILE A 11 -7.94 16.93 1.06
CA ILE A 11 -8.09 16.96 -0.40
C ILE A 11 -7.01 17.89 -0.96
N ASN A 12 -6.25 17.44 -1.96
CA ASN A 12 -5.12 18.18 -2.55
C ASN A 12 -4.00 18.49 -1.54
N HIS A 13 -3.81 17.65 -0.51
CA HIS A 13 -2.65 17.78 0.37
C HIS A 13 -1.35 17.75 -0.47
N PRO A 14 -0.36 18.63 -0.21
CA PRO A 14 0.86 18.70 -1.03
C PRO A 14 1.59 17.36 -1.19
N ASP A 15 1.60 16.52 -0.15
CA ASP A 15 2.16 15.17 -0.25
C ASP A 15 1.34 14.26 -1.16
N GLN A 16 0.01 14.34 -1.15
CA GLN A 16 -0.83 13.55 -2.07
C GLN A 16 -0.47 13.89 -3.53
N ILE A 17 -0.40 15.18 -3.86
CA ILE A 17 -0.04 15.66 -5.20
C ILE A 17 1.36 15.16 -5.57
N LYS A 18 2.34 15.37 -4.70
CA LYS A 18 3.73 14.95 -4.90
C LYS A 18 3.85 13.45 -5.16
N TRP A 19 3.20 12.62 -4.35
CA TRP A 19 3.29 11.16 -4.49
C TRP A 19 2.50 10.65 -5.70
N ASN A 20 1.32 11.20 -5.98
CA ASN A 20 0.57 10.90 -7.21
C ASN A 20 1.40 11.20 -8.46
N GLU A 21 2.08 12.36 -8.51
CA GLU A 21 2.96 12.70 -9.63
C GLU A 21 4.13 11.71 -9.76
N LYS A 22 4.78 11.35 -8.64
CA LYS A 22 5.88 10.39 -8.64
C LYS A 22 5.46 9.07 -9.25
N TYR A 23 4.35 8.48 -8.79
CA TYR A 23 3.88 7.19 -9.29
C TYR A 23 3.32 7.25 -10.72
N SER A 24 2.75 8.38 -11.13
CA SER A 24 2.27 8.58 -12.50
C SER A 24 3.40 8.61 -13.53
N LYS A 25 4.57 9.14 -13.14
CA LYS A 25 5.75 9.29 -14.01
C LYS A 25 6.64 8.04 -14.06
N MET A 26 6.36 7.00 -13.28
CA MET A 26 7.16 5.76 -13.28
C MET A 26 6.97 4.97 -14.58
N THR A 27 8.08 4.71 -15.29
CA THR A 27 8.11 3.95 -16.54
C THR A 27 8.13 2.44 -16.31
N SER A 28 8.81 1.98 -15.26
CA SER A 28 8.74 0.60 -14.76
C SER A 28 7.99 0.55 -13.43
N LYS A 29 7.16 -0.48 -13.25
CA LYS A 29 6.36 -0.70 -12.04
C LYS A 29 6.80 -2.02 -11.43
N GLU A 30 7.92 -1.99 -10.72
CA GLU A 30 8.43 -3.16 -10.02
C GLU A 30 7.82 -3.22 -8.63
N PHE A 31 7.18 -4.33 -8.32
CA PHE A 31 6.54 -4.61 -7.03
C PHE A 31 7.42 -5.59 -6.26
N LEU A 32 8.59 -5.13 -5.81
CA LEU A 32 9.56 -5.95 -5.11
C LEU A 32 9.21 -6.03 -3.63
N ALA A 33 9.14 -7.25 -3.11
CA ALA A 33 9.04 -7.47 -1.68
C ALA A 33 10.39 -7.12 -1.03
N HIS A 34 10.33 -6.53 0.15
CA HIS A 34 11.50 -6.26 0.95
C HIS A 34 12.03 -7.58 1.55
N PRO A 35 13.35 -7.85 1.53
CA PRO A 35 13.93 -9.10 2.05
C PRO A 35 13.62 -9.38 3.53
N ILE A 36 13.15 -8.38 4.27
CA ILE A 36 12.74 -8.55 5.67
C ILE A 36 11.62 -9.56 5.86
N LEU A 37 10.79 -9.82 4.83
CA LEU A 37 9.76 -10.85 4.90
C LEU A 37 10.34 -12.26 5.11
N GLU A 38 11.55 -12.53 4.62
CA GLU A 38 12.24 -13.82 4.85
C GLU A 38 12.59 -14.03 6.34
N VAL A 39 12.84 -12.93 7.05
CA VAL A 39 13.11 -12.98 8.50
C VAL A 39 11.83 -13.26 9.28
N LEU A 40 10.68 -12.78 8.79
CA LEU A 40 9.39 -12.95 9.46
C LEU A 40 8.95 -14.42 9.56
N GLU A 41 9.36 -15.28 8.63
CA GLU A 41 9.04 -16.72 8.63
C GLU A 41 9.51 -17.43 9.91
N ASN A 42 10.55 -16.90 10.56
CA ASN A 42 11.15 -17.51 11.75
C ASN A 42 10.71 -16.85 13.06
N LEU A 43 9.82 -15.85 13.01
CA LEU A 43 9.33 -15.12 14.17
C LEU A 43 7.93 -15.60 14.57
N PRO A 44 7.60 -15.63 15.88
CA PRO A 44 6.28 -16.00 16.36
C PRO A 44 5.30 -14.83 16.15
N ILE A 45 4.97 -14.55 14.88
CA ILE A 45 4.06 -13.46 14.52
C ILE A 45 2.63 -13.92 14.79
N PRO A 46 1.84 -13.14 15.56
CA PRO A 46 0.45 -13.48 15.81
C PRO A 46 -0.34 -13.49 14.51
N SER A 47 -1.31 -14.40 14.44
CA SER A 47 -2.31 -14.37 13.36
C SER A 47 -3.13 -13.09 13.43
N GLY A 48 -3.50 -12.56 12.27
CA GLY A 48 -4.29 -11.33 12.19
C GLY A 48 -4.19 -10.62 10.86
N THR A 49 -4.83 -9.46 10.79
CA THR A 49 -4.71 -8.57 9.62
C THR A 49 -3.38 -7.84 9.67
N VAL A 50 -2.62 -7.89 8.58
CA VAL A 50 -1.39 -7.10 8.42
C VAL A 50 -1.75 -5.71 7.93
N LEU A 51 -1.21 -4.68 8.57
CA LEU A 51 -1.34 -3.29 8.13
C LEU A 51 -0.02 -2.83 7.47
N GLU A 52 -0.07 -2.49 6.19
CA GLU A 52 1.05 -1.88 5.46
C GLU A 52 0.77 -0.38 5.27
N LEU A 53 1.59 0.46 5.91
CA LEU A 53 1.42 1.92 5.90
C LEU A 53 2.38 2.58 4.92
N ALA A 54 1.91 3.62 4.22
CA ALA A 54 2.65 4.26 3.12
C ALA A 54 3.10 3.20 2.09
N CYS A 55 2.16 2.35 1.70
CA CYS A 55 2.45 1.11 0.99
C CYS A 55 3.03 1.32 -0.42
N GLY A 56 2.75 2.44 -1.08
CA GLY A 56 3.17 2.67 -2.46
C GLY A 56 2.82 1.50 -3.39
N LEU A 57 3.82 1.01 -4.13
CA LEU A 57 3.75 -0.20 -4.95
C LEU A 57 4.29 -1.43 -4.19
N SER A 58 3.81 -1.66 -2.96
CA SER A 58 4.38 -2.66 -2.05
C SER A 58 4.35 -4.07 -2.64
N GLY A 59 5.53 -4.64 -2.90
CA GLY A 59 5.67 -6.07 -3.14
C GLY A 59 5.45 -6.90 -1.87
N ASN A 60 5.55 -6.31 -0.68
CA ASN A 60 5.24 -7.02 0.57
C ASN A 60 3.76 -7.38 0.62
N VAL A 61 2.88 -6.45 0.26
CA VAL A 61 1.43 -6.71 0.17
C VAL A 61 1.17 -7.90 -0.75
N LEU A 62 1.79 -7.93 -1.93
CA LEU A 62 1.62 -9.03 -2.88
C LEU A 62 2.17 -10.36 -2.34
N SER A 63 3.35 -10.33 -1.71
CA SER A 63 3.98 -11.51 -1.13
C SER A 63 3.14 -12.10 0.00
N LEU A 64 2.77 -11.27 0.98
CA LEU A 64 1.95 -11.67 2.13
C LEU A 64 0.56 -12.16 1.70
N ALA A 65 -0.09 -11.47 0.74
CA ALA A 65 -1.37 -11.91 0.21
C ALA A 65 -1.26 -13.28 -0.51
N SER A 66 -0.15 -13.53 -1.21
CA SER A 66 0.10 -14.84 -1.83
C SER A 66 0.32 -15.97 -0.82
N LEU A 67 0.74 -15.62 0.40
CA LEU A 67 0.85 -16.54 1.53
C LEU A 67 -0.46 -16.67 2.34
N GLY A 68 -1.55 -16.02 1.90
CA GLY A 68 -2.87 -16.10 2.53
C GLY A 68 -3.10 -15.14 3.69
N TYR A 69 -2.19 -14.18 3.94
CA TYR A 69 -2.44 -13.14 4.92
C TYR A 69 -3.50 -12.16 4.43
N ASN A 70 -4.41 -11.76 5.32
CA ASN A 70 -5.28 -10.62 5.08
C ASN A 70 -4.47 -9.34 5.26
N VAL A 71 -4.23 -8.60 4.18
CA VAL A 71 -3.45 -7.35 4.22
C VAL A 71 -4.36 -6.15 3.96
N LEU A 72 -4.25 -5.13 4.81
CA LEU A 72 -4.78 -3.80 4.59
C LEU A 72 -3.63 -2.87 4.22
N ALA A 73 -3.60 -2.43 2.96
CA ALA A 73 -2.61 -1.50 2.45
C ALA A 73 -3.18 -0.08 2.46
N VAL A 74 -2.39 0.88 2.95
CA VAL A 74 -2.80 2.28 3.05
C VAL A 74 -1.70 3.17 2.49
N ASP A 75 -2.08 4.08 1.60
CA ASP A 75 -1.21 5.13 1.09
C ASP A 75 -2.00 6.42 0.86
N ILE A 76 -1.31 7.56 0.89
CA ILE A 76 -1.91 8.84 0.53
C ILE A 76 -2.10 8.99 -0.98
N SER A 77 -1.32 8.24 -1.77
CA SER A 77 -1.36 8.25 -3.22
C SER A 77 -2.41 7.27 -3.77
N GLU A 78 -3.52 7.82 -4.24
CA GLU A 78 -4.53 7.04 -4.99
C GLU A 78 -3.95 6.43 -6.27
N VAL A 79 -2.95 7.07 -6.90
CA VAL A 79 -2.28 6.50 -8.07
C VAL A 79 -1.53 5.22 -7.69
N ALA A 80 -0.80 5.22 -6.57
CA ALA A 80 -0.12 4.03 -6.07
C ALA A 80 -1.11 2.91 -5.73
N LEU A 81 -2.17 3.24 -4.98
CA LEU A 81 -3.21 2.28 -4.59
C LEU A 81 -3.90 1.67 -5.81
N ASN A 82 -4.23 2.47 -6.82
CA ASN A 82 -4.83 1.96 -8.06
C ASN A 82 -3.88 1.04 -8.83
N LEU A 83 -2.59 1.36 -8.89
CA LEU A 83 -1.59 0.48 -9.52
C LEU A 83 -1.43 -0.84 -8.75
N LEU A 84 -1.39 -0.79 -7.42
CA LEU A 84 -1.30 -1.96 -6.56
C LEU A 84 -2.56 -2.84 -6.64
N ALA A 85 -3.75 -2.25 -6.56
CA ALA A 85 -5.04 -2.93 -6.71
C ALA A 85 -5.15 -3.67 -8.04
N ASN A 86 -4.73 -3.02 -9.14
CA ASN A 86 -4.69 -3.64 -10.45
C ASN A 86 -3.75 -4.85 -10.50
N THR A 87 -2.60 -4.78 -9.83
CA THR A 87 -1.64 -5.90 -9.75
C THR A 87 -2.18 -7.04 -8.87
N ILE A 88 -2.80 -6.74 -7.73
CA ILE A 88 -3.49 -7.71 -6.86
C ILE A 88 -4.54 -8.47 -7.67
N LYS A 89 -5.39 -7.76 -8.40
CA LYS A 89 -6.43 -8.36 -9.27
C LYS A 89 -5.84 -9.23 -10.37
N LYS A 90 -4.79 -8.76 -11.06
CA LYS A 90 -4.11 -9.54 -12.11
C LYS A 90 -3.49 -10.84 -11.58
N LYS A 91 -2.99 -10.81 -10.34
CA LYS A 91 -2.40 -11.97 -9.65
C LYS A 91 -3.44 -12.83 -8.91
N GLN A 92 -4.72 -12.44 -8.94
CA GLN A 92 -5.82 -13.15 -8.26
C GLN A 92 -5.58 -13.31 -6.75
N LEU A 93 -5.05 -12.27 -6.11
CA LEU A 93 -4.76 -12.24 -4.68
C LEU A 93 -5.90 -11.55 -3.92
N GLU A 94 -6.08 -11.90 -2.64
CA GLU A 94 -7.01 -11.22 -1.74
C GLU A 94 -6.27 -10.21 -0.87
N SER A 95 -6.64 -8.93 -0.98
CA SER A 95 -6.12 -7.83 -0.15
C SER A 95 -7.04 -6.64 -0.22
N LYS A 96 -7.00 -5.79 0.82
CA LYS A 96 -7.71 -4.51 0.85
C LYS A 96 -6.71 -3.38 0.62
N VAL A 97 -7.06 -2.47 -0.27
CA VAL A 97 -6.31 -1.26 -0.66
C VAL A 97 -7.25 -0.07 -0.55
#